data_AF-E2SQJ6-F1
#
_entry.id   AF-E2SQJ6-F1
#
_cell.length_a   1.000
_cell.length_b   1.000
_cell.length_c   1.000
_cell.angle_alpha   90.00
_cell.angle_beta   90.00
_cell.angle_gamma   90.00
#
_symmetry.space_group_name_H-M   'P 1'
#
loop_
_entity.id
_entity.type
_entity.pdbx_description
1 polymer ?
#
loop_
_entity_poly.entity_id
_entity_poly.type
_entity_poly.pdbx_seq_one_letter_code
_entity_poly.pdbx_strand_id
1 'polypeptide(L)'
;MDLMHMDEQGSFRNMVIATVAGYGSEEKKATLQVKLPYMEDGKDLLEGVELLLPYGGAGFGFLCRPEIGDQVMVLFTGETARRAVAIGCIAANDSSLWNACSEKNEQKQWQMKNGMQLSIWDEQDASKMEVTCKDTSLKLDEKEQLLSVQLKDSTLHIDGKNGSIALDAEKELTLHCGNSSITMKKDGSITLEGKNLQIKGQTLTSETKMDTKFSGQKLKLEAKLDVAVKGNSGVKISASGITEVQGGLVKLG
;
A
#
# COMPACT_ATOMS: atom_id res chain seq x y z
N MET A 1 42.73 6.46 29.98
CA MET A 1 41.71 5.95 30.90
C MET A 1 41.32 4.58 30.35
N ASP A 2 41.88 3.53 30.94
CA ASP A 2 41.75 2.15 30.45
C ASP A 2 40.31 1.67 30.67
N LEU A 3 39.53 1.71 29.60
CA LEU A 3 38.17 1.14 29.54
C LEU A 3 38.18 -0.41 29.49
N MET A 4 39.29 -1.05 29.88
CA MET A 4 39.52 -2.47 29.60
C MET A 4 39.49 -3.30 30.88
N HIS A 5 38.35 -3.93 31.17
CA HIS A 5 38.32 -5.06 32.08
C HIS A 5 38.78 -6.31 31.31
N MET A 6 40.02 -6.72 31.55
CA MET A 6 40.51 -8.06 31.23
C MET A 6 39.82 -9.07 32.16
N ASP A 7 39.49 -10.26 31.66
CA ASP A 7 39.11 -11.35 32.57
C ASP A 7 40.31 -11.82 33.40
N GLU A 8 40.07 -12.66 34.42
CA GLU A 8 41.12 -13.15 35.33
C GLU A 8 42.26 -13.91 34.60
N GLN A 9 42.12 -14.22 33.30
CA GLN A 9 43.12 -14.88 32.46
C GLN A 9 43.79 -13.94 31.44
N GLY A 10 43.47 -12.64 31.46
CA GLY A 10 44.03 -11.68 30.51
C GLY A 10 43.45 -11.80 29.09
N SER A 11 42.31 -12.46 28.91
CA SER A 11 41.69 -12.67 27.60
C SER A 11 40.74 -11.52 27.25
N PHE A 12 40.94 -10.97 26.04
CA PHE A 12 40.13 -9.88 25.50
C PHE A 12 38.84 -10.42 24.92
N ARG A 13 37.69 -10.00 25.46
CA ARG A 13 36.40 -10.25 24.81
C ARG A 13 36.25 -9.27 23.65
N ASN A 14 36.55 -9.75 22.45
CA ASN A 14 36.37 -8.99 21.20
C ASN A 14 34.92 -8.54 20.96
N MET A 15 33.95 -9.12 21.66
CA MET A 15 32.52 -8.87 21.49
C MET A 15 31.84 -8.55 22.81
N VAL A 16 31.07 -7.47 22.84
CA VAL A 16 30.31 -7.01 24.01
C VAL A 16 28.91 -6.56 23.58
N ILE A 17 27.90 -6.92 24.37
CA ILE A 17 26.55 -6.35 24.24
C ILE A 17 26.58 -4.95 24.86
N ALA A 18 26.14 -3.96 24.12
CA ALA A 18 26.10 -2.56 24.53
C ALA A 18 24.69 -1.99 24.35
N THR A 19 24.38 -0.92 25.09
CA THR A 19 23.12 -0.18 24.94
C THR A 19 23.35 1.04 24.05
N VAL A 20 22.50 1.28 23.06
CA VAL A 20 22.57 2.52 22.27
C VAL A 20 22.13 3.70 23.12
N ALA A 21 23.03 4.65 23.34
CA ALA A 21 22.79 5.85 24.13
C ALA A 21 22.50 7.08 23.27
N GLY A 22 22.97 7.06 22.02
CA GLY A 22 22.82 8.18 21.09
C GLY A 22 23.37 7.87 19.72
N TYR A 23 23.43 8.91 18.90
CA TYR A 23 23.93 8.86 17.54
C TYR A 23 25.17 9.73 17.41
N GLY A 24 26.09 9.37 16.52
CA GLY A 24 27.31 10.15 16.32
C GLY A 24 27.04 11.58 15.88
N SER A 25 27.98 12.48 16.18
CA SER A 25 27.88 13.92 15.91
C SER A 25 27.82 14.29 14.43
N GLU A 26 28.33 13.42 13.54
CA GLU A 26 28.15 13.56 12.10
C GLU A 26 26.87 12.83 11.63
N GLU A 27 25.75 13.56 11.55
CA GLU A 27 24.43 13.00 11.19
C GLU A 27 24.41 12.18 9.88
N LYS A 28 25.32 12.49 8.94
CA LYS A 28 25.41 11.82 7.63
C LYS A 28 26.17 10.49 7.64
N LYS A 29 26.72 10.09 8.79
CA LYS A 29 27.33 8.77 8.98
C LYS A 29 26.50 8.00 10.00
N ALA A 30 26.11 6.77 9.66
CA ALA A 30 25.36 5.88 10.55
C ALA A 30 26.24 5.33 11.69
N THR A 31 26.85 6.22 12.47
CA THR A 31 27.64 5.91 13.67
C THR A 31 26.78 6.05 14.92
N LEU A 32 27.10 5.26 15.93
CA LEU A 32 26.37 5.18 17.19
C LEU A 32 27.25 5.66 18.35
N GLN A 33 26.60 6.17 19.37
CA GLN A 33 27.16 6.29 20.71
C GLN A 33 26.56 5.16 21.56
N VAL A 34 27.40 4.33 22.16
CA VAL A 34 26.96 3.17 22.93
C VAL A 34 27.53 3.20 24.35
N LYS A 35 26.73 2.71 25.30
CA LYS A 35 27.14 2.45 26.67
C LYS A 35 27.51 0.97 26.80
N LEU A 36 28.75 0.70 27.15
CA LEU A 36 29.21 -0.65 27.48
C LEU A 36 28.75 -1.04 28.91
N PRO A 37 28.57 -2.32 29.23
CA PRO A 37 28.00 -2.76 30.52
C PRO A 37 28.77 -2.27 31.76
N TYR A 38 30.06 -1.99 31.61
CA TYR A 38 30.97 -1.55 32.66
C TYR A 38 31.16 -0.02 32.72
N MET A 39 30.52 0.75 31.84
CA MET A 39 30.58 2.22 31.87
C MET A 39 29.54 2.81 32.84
N GLU A 40 29.90 3.89 33.54
CA GLU A 40 28.98 4.61 34.41
C GLU A 40 27.91 5.38 33.61
N ASP A 41 26.68 5.37 34.11
CA ASP A 41 25.56 6.09 33.50
C ASP A 41 25.84 7.60 33.37
N GLY A 42 25.62 8.14 32.17
CA GLY A 42 25.71 9.56 31.88
C GLY A 42 27.12 10.17 31.94
N LYS A 43 28.17 9.35 32.11
CA LYS A 43 29.55 9.83 32.19
C LYS A 43 30.44 9.34 31.05
N ASP A 44 30.36 8.05 30.73
CA ASP A 44 31.22 7.43 29.72
C ASP A 44 30.39 6.80 28.58
N LEU A 45 30.70 7.19 27.34
CA LEU A 45 30.13 6.62 26.13
C LEU A 45 31.24 6.28 25.14
N LEU A 46 31.10 5.15 24.45
CA LEU A 46 31.91 4.84 23.30
C LEU A 46 31.28 5.51 22.07
N GLU A 47 31.98 6.50 21.51
CA GLU A 47 31.54 7.24 20.32
C GLU A 47 32.12 6.65 19.03
N GLY A 48 31.49 6.98 17.90
CA GLY A 48 32.00 6.63 16.57
C GLY A 48 31.91 5.14 16.24
N VAL A 49 31.03 4.41 16.92
CA VAL A 49 30.79 2.99 16.62
C VAL A 49 30.10 2.87 15.27
N GLU A 50 30.78 2.28 14.28
CA GLU A 50 30.22 2.13 12.94
C GLU A 50 29.14 1.05 12.91
N LEU A 51 28.07 1.25 12.13
CA LEU A 51 27.05 0.25 11.93
C LEU A 51 27.42 -0.66 10.74
N LEU A 52 27.54 -1.97 11.00
CA LEU A 52 27.66 -2.96 9.94
C LEU A 52 26.30 -3.11 9.23
N LEU A 53 26.30 -2.90 7.91
CA LEU A 53 25.11 -3.06 7.09
C LEU A 53 25.14 -4.43 6.38
N PRO A 54 24.00 -5.13 6.23
CA PRO A 54 23.95 -6.39 5.49
C PRO A 54 24.14 -6.20 3.98
N TYR A 55 23.91 -4.98 3.47
CA TYR A 55 24.14 -4.59 2.08
C TYR A 55 24.43 -3.09 2.03
N GLY A 56 25.42 -2.66 1.24
CA GLY A 56 25.80 -1.24 1.19
C GLY A 56 26.92 -0.91 0.21
N GLY A 57 26.89 0.30 -0.32
CA GLY A 57 27.88 0.89 -1.22
C GLY A 57 27.70 2.41 -1.35
N ALA A 58 28.40 3.04 -2.29
CA ALA A 58 28.45 4.51 -2.40
C ALA A 58 27.09 5.20 -2.68
N GLY A 59 26.07 4.46 -3.14
CA GLY A 59 24.74 5.02 -3.44
C GLY A 59 23.57 4.03 -3.26
N PHE A 60 23.80 2.90 -2.59
CA PHE A 60 22.78 1.87 -2.35
C PHE A 60 23.07 1.16 -1.02
N GLY A 61 22.06 0.51 -0.43
CA GLY A 61 22.26 -0.31 0.77
C GLY A 61 20.98 -0.63 1.53
N PHE A 62 21.16 -1.33 2.65
CA PHE A 62 20.13 -1.64 3.63
C PHE A 62 20.51 -0.94 4.94
N LEU A 63 19.88 0.20 5.21
CA LEU A 63 20.13 1.00 6.41
C LEU A 63 18.96 0.86 7.38
N CYS A 64 19.16 0.10 8.45
CA CYS A 64 18.25 0.03 9.59
C CYS A 64 19.05 0.34 10.85
N ARG A 65 18.89 1.57 11.36
CA ARG A 65 19.64 2.02 12.54
C ARG A 65 18.91 1.54 13.80
N PRO A 66 19.65 1.01 14.80
CA PRO A 66 19.06 0.74 16.11
C PRO A 66 18.50 2.02 16.75
N GLU A 67 17.52 1.85 17.61
CA GLU A 67 16.90 2.91 18.39
C GLU A 67 17.69 3.19 19.66
N ILE A 68 17.59 4.40 20.21
CA ILE A 68 18.14 4.71 21.53
C ILE A 68 17.45 3.81 22.57
N GLY A 69 18.26 3.11 23.37
CA GLY A 69 17.83 2.09 24.33
C GLY A 69 17.99 0.65 23.83
N ASP A 70 18.15 0.43 22.53
CA ASP A 70 18.30 -0.92 21.98
C ASP A 70 19.64 -1.56 22.42
N GLN A 71 19.62 -2.88 22.57
CA GLN A 71 20.85 -3.65 22.75
C GLN A 71 21.47 -3.98 21.40
N VAL A 72 22.77 -3.77 21.28
CA VAL A 72 23.56 -4.09 20.08
C VAL A 72 24.77 -4.92 20.44
N MET A 73 25.17 -5.82 19.56
CA MET A 73 26.45 -6.51 19.68
C MET A 73 27.54 -5.63 19.05
N VAL A 74 28.57 -5.31 19.82
CA VAL A 74 29.72 -4.50 19.40
C VAL A 74 30.94 -5.40 19.28
N LEU A 75 31.55 -5.40 18.09
CA LEU A 75 32.82 -6.07 17.78
C LEU A 75 33.96 -5.04 17.77
N PHE A 76 35.04 -5.35 18.48
CA PHE A 76 36.28 -4.58 18.43
C PHE A 76 37.24 -5.25 17.44
N THR A 77 37.57 -4.57 16.33
CA THR A 77 38.27 -5.16 15.17
C THR A 77 39.79 -4.93 15.17
N GLY A 78 40.39 -4.68 16.33
CA GLY A 78 41.84 -4.52 16.45
C GLY A 78 42.34 -4.64 17.89
N GLU A 79 43.65 -4.49 18.07
CA GLU A 79 44.33 -4.60 19.37
C GLU A 79 43.96 -3.48 20.36
N THR A 80 43.22 -2.46 19.91
CA THR A 80 42.73 -1.37 20.75
C THR A 80 41.24 -1.14 20.51
N ALA A 81 40.52 -0.67 21.53
CA ALA A 81 39.09 -0.35 21.46
C ALA A 81 38.73 0.83 20.52
N ARG A 82 39.69 1.34 19.73
CA ARG A 82 39.52 2.49 18.83
C ARG A 82 38.74 2.15 17.55
N ARG A 83 38.54 0.87 17.25
CA ARG A 83 37.75 0.42 16.09
C ARG A 83 36.65 -0.51 16.58
N ALA A 84 35.47 0.06 16.76
CA ALA A 84 34.28 -0.65 17.21
C ALA A 84 33.22 -0.61 16.12
N VAL A 85 32.60 -1.76 15.87
CA VAL A 85 31.55 -1.94 14.87
C VAL A 85 30.35 -2.61 15.54
N ALA A 86 29.18 -1.99 15.45
CA ALA A 86 27.92 -2.62 15.83
C ALA A 86 27.51 -3.59 14.72
N ILE A 87 27.46 -4.89 15.03
CA ILE A 87 27.25 -5.96 14.04
C ILE A 87 25.82 -6.49 14.00
N GLY A 88 24.94 -6.00 14.87
CA GLY A 88 23.53 -6.38 14.89
C GLY A 88 22.82 -5.92 16.15
N CYS A 89 21.49 -5.94 16.11
CA CYS A 89 20.63 -5.69 17.28
C CYS A 89 20.30 -7.00 17.98
N ILE A 90 20.12 -6.92 19.29
CA ILE A 90 19.57 -7.99 20.11
C ILE A 90 18.19 -7.52 20.57
N ALA A 91 17.15 -8.13 20.02
CA ALA A 91 15.78 -7.78 20.39
C ALA A 91 15.51 -8.15 21.85
N ALA A 92 14.72 -7.33 22.54
CA ALA A 92 14.30 -7.57 23.92
C ALA A 92 13.51 -8.88 24.04
N ASN A 93 13.57 -9.55 25.20
CA ASN A 93 12.92 -10.84 25.42
C ASN A 93 11.39 -10.79 25.24
N ASP A 94 10.76 -9.64 25.51
CA ASP A 94 9.33 -9.38 25.40
C ASP A 94 8.93 -8.68 24.10
N SER A 95 9.83 -8.65 23.11
CA SER A 95 9.55 -8.04 21.81
C SER A 95 8.37 -8.70 21.09
N SER A 96 7.49 -7.88 20.51
CA SER A 96 6.41 -8.36 19.64
C SER A 96 6.89 -9.10 18.39
N LEU A 97 8.17 -8.95 18.02
CA LEU A 97 8.78 -9.70 16.93
C LEU A 97 8.72 -11.22 17.15
N TRP A 98 8.74 -11.67 18.40
CA TRP A 98 8.70 -13.09 18.74
C TRP A 98 7.32 -13.73 18.52
N ASN A 99 6.27 -12.93 18.31
CA ASN A 99 4.93 -13.44 18.02
C ASN A 99 4.85 -14.20 16.67
N ALA A 100 5.83 -13.98 15.76
CA ALA A 100 5.93 -14.75 14.52
C ALA A 100 6.68 -16.08 14.67
N CYS A 101 7.33 -16.33 15.81
CA CYS A 101 8.03 -17.58 16.04
C CYS A 101 7.02 -18.70 16.32
N SER A 102 7.19 -19.82 15.62
CA SER A 102 6.41 -21.04 15.82
C SER A 102 7.33 -22.26 15.65
N GLU A 103 6.89 -23.43 16.12
CA GLU A 103 7.65 -24.68 15.95
C GLU A 103 7.95 -24.99 14.49
N LYS A 104 7.02 -24.66 13.59
CA LYS A 104 7.16 -24.87 12.15
C LYS A 104 7.99 -23.78 11.46
N ASN A 105 8.13 -22.61 12.10
CA ASN A 105 8.86 -21.47 11.56
C ASN A 105 8.37 -21.06 10.15
N GLU A 106 7.06 -21.07 9.90
CA GLU A 106 6.46 -20.75 8.60
C GLU A 106 6.36 -19.23 8.37
N GLN A 107 6.28 -18.42 9.43
CA GLN A 107 6.21 -16.96 9.33
C GLN A 107 7.61 -16.32 9.36
N LYS A 108 7.82 -15.32 8.51
CA LYS A 108 8.95 -14.39 8.54
C LYS A 108 8.39 -12.98 8.57
N GLN A 109 8.98 -12.09 9.36
CA GLN A 109 8.46 -10.73 9.47
C GLN A 109 9.55 -9.67 9.68
N TRP A 110 9.24 -8.46 9.24
CA TRP A 110 9.96 -7.23 9.58
C TRP A 110 8.97 -6.24 10.17
N GLN A 111 9.21 -5.82 11.41
CA GLN A 111 8.38 -4.87 12.12
C GLN A 111 9.19 -3.63 12.47
N MET A 112 8.67 -2.46 12.12
CA MET A 112 9.26 -1.16 12.44
C MET A 112 8.71 -0.65 13.77
N LYS A 113 9.48 0.19 14.47
CA LYS A 113 9.14 0.77 15.78
C LYS A 113 7.72 1.34 15.88
N ASN A 114 7.26 2.00 14.80
CA ASN A 114 5.96 2.68 14.77
C ASN A 114 4.83 1.81 14.18
N GLY A 115 5.02 0.49 14.09
CA GLY A 115 3.96 -0.47 13.77
C GLY A 115 3.79 -0.82 12.29
N MET A 116 4.60 -0.28 11.36
CA MET A 116 4.63 -0.80 9.99
C MET A 116 5.23 -2.22 10.01
N GLN A 117 4.58 -3.17 9.36
CA GLN A 117 4.97 -4.57 9.38
C GLN A 117 4.86 -5.18 7.98
N LEU A 118 5.89 -5.94 7.59
CA LEU A 118 5.83 -6.91 6.50
C LEU A 118 5.83 -8.30 7.13
N SER A 119 4.91 -9.17 6.70
CA SER A 119 4.85 -10.56 7.12
C SER A 119 4.65 -11.47 5.92
N ILE A 120 5.38 -12.58 5.91
CA ILE A 120 5.37 -13.58 4.86
C ILE A 120 5.17 -14.93 5.56
N TRP A 121 4.21 -15.71 5.10
CA TRP A 121 4.00 -17.08 5.50
C TRP A 121 4.29 -17.98 4.31
N ASP A 122 5.23 -18.88 4.50
CA ASP A 122 5.63 -19.92 3.54
C ASP A 122 5.14 -21.26 4.10
N GLU A 123 3.85 -21.54 3.91
CA GLU A 123 3.24 -22.81 4.31
C GLU A 123 3.36 -23.81 3.16
N GLN A 124 3.42 -25.11 3.48
CA GLN A 124 3.67 -26.18 2.52
C GLN A 124 2.76 -26.15 1.28
N ASP A 125 1.48 -25.77 1.46
CA ASP A 125 0.46 -25.81 0.41
C ASP A 125 -0.11 -24.44 0.03
N ALA A 126 0.37 -23.36 0.65
CA ALA A 126 -0.11 -22.00 0.37
C ALA A 126 0.87 -20.93 0.85
N SER A 127 1.08 -19.91 0.03
CA SER A 127 1.81 -18.71 0.42
C SER A 127 0.86 -17.57 0.81
N LYS A 128 1.27 -16.79 1.81
CA LYS A 128 0.58 -15.55 2.20
C LYS A 128 1.59 -14.43 2.45
N MET A 129 1.26 -13.21 2.04
CA MET A 129 2.04 -12.01 2.33
C MET A 129 1.12 -10.88 2.78
N GLU A 130 1.54 -10.14 3.78
CA GLU A 130 0.83 -8.98 4.31
C GLU A 130 1.80 -7.83 4.60
N VAL A 131 1.47 -6.63 4.13
CA VAL A 131 2.07 -5.37 4.57
C VAL A 131 0.99 -4.60 5.33
N THR A 132 1.23 -4.24 6.58
CA THR A 132 0.31 -3.44 7.40
C THR A 132 0.98 -2.18 7.90
N CYS A 133 0.20 -1.12 7.88
CA CYS A 133 0.40 0.14 8.59
C CYS A 133 -0.81 0.34 9.51
N LYS A 134 -0.93 1.53 10.12
CA LYS A 134 -2.05 1.85 11.01
C LYS A 134 -3.44 1.67 10.37
N ASP A 135 -3.67 2.30 9.21
CA ASP A 135 -4.96 2.32 8.51
C ASP A 135 -4.84 1.82 7.06
N THR A 136 -3.78 1.10 6.74
CA THR A 136 -3.49 0.66 5.37
C THR A 136 -2.92 -0.75 5.39
N SER A 137 -3.41 -1.61 4.49
CA SER A 137 -2.85 -2.94 4.31
C SER A 137 -2.84 -3.39 2.86
N LEU A 138 -1.83 -4.16 2.50
CA LEU A 138 -1.75 -4.93 1.25
C LEU A 138 -1.66 -6.41 1.63
N LYS A 139 -2.52 -7.26 1.07
CA LYS A 139 -2.54 -8.70 1.36
C LYS A 139 -2.61 -9.51 0.08
N LEU A 140 -1.80 -10.56 0.03
CA LEU A 140 -1.90 -11.67 -0.92
C LEU A 140 -2.09 -12.95 -0.12
N ASP A 141 -3.11 -13.73 -0.44
CA ASP A 141 -3.42 -14.99 0.23
C ASP A 141 -3.79 -16.03 -0.83
N GLU A 142 -2.91 -17.01 -1.06
CA GLU A 142 -3.10 -18.05 -2.08
C GLU A 142 -4.22 -19.02 -1.71
N LYS A 143 -4.34 -19.36 -0.42
CA LYS A 143 -5.38 -20.25 0.09
C LYS A 143 -6.77 -19.66 -0.09
N GLU A 144 -6.89 -18.35 0.13
CA GLU A 144 -8.11 -17.59 -0.10
C GLU A 144 -8.27 -17.11 -1.56
N GLN A 145 -7.23 -17.27 -2.40
CA GLN A 145 -7.11 -16.67 -3.74
C GLN A 145 -7.47 -15.18 -3.74
N LEU A 146 -6.97 -14.45 -2.74
CA LEU A 146 -7.30 -13.06 -2.49
C LEU A 146 -6.10 -12.16 -2.71
N LEU A 147 -6.27 -11.11 -3.50
CA LEU A 147 -5.42 -9.92 -3.48
C LEU A 147 -6.25 -8.75 -2.97
N SER A 148 -5.78 -8.06 -1.93
CA SER A 148 -6.50 -6.91 -1.37
C SER A 148 -5.60 -5.74 -1.01
N VAL A 149 -6.12 -4.54 -1.25
CA VAL A 149 -5.57 -3.26 -0.80
C VAL A 149 -6.64 -2.56 0.02
N GLN A 150 -6.32 -2.22 1.26
CA GLN A 150 -7.17 -1.47 2.16
C GLN A 150 -6.46 -0.16 2.49
N LEU A 151 -7.18 0.96 2.36
CA LEU A 151 -6.87 2.23 3.00
C LEU A 151 -8.01 2.56 3.96
N LYS A 152 -7.89 3.66 4.70
CA LYS A 152 -8.92 4.08 5.67
C LYS A 152 -10.33 4.12 5.10
N ASP A 153 -10.48 4.70 3.90
CA ASP A 153 -11.78 5.03 3.30
C ASP A 153 -11.96 4.43 1.89
N SER A 154 -11.10 3.48 1.49
CA SER A 154 -11.14 2.89 0.15
C SER A 154 -10.54 1.50 0.11
N THR A 155 -11.08 0.64 -0.75
CA THR A 155 -10.64 -0.75 -0.90
C THR A 155 -10.58 -1.21 -2.35
N LEU A 156 -9.68 -2.15 -2.61
CA LEU A 156 -9.63 -2.97 -3.81
C LEU A 156 -9.54 -4.43 -3.36
N HIS A 157 -10.47 -5.27 -3.80
CA HIS A 157 -10.45 -6.71 -3.59
C HIS A 157 -10.54 -7.44 -4.92
N ILE A 158 -9.62 -8.37 -5.17
CA ILE A 158 -9.67 -9.32 -6.26
C ILE A 158 -9.81 -10.71 -5.64
N ASP A 159 -10.98 -11.31 -5.84
CA ASP A 159 -11.36 -12.62 -5.31
C ASP A 159 -11.33 -13.63 -6.46
N GLY A 160 -10.28 -14.44 -6.49
CA GLY A 160 -10.09 -15.51 -7.47
C GLY A 160 -11.04 -16.69 -7.28
N LYS A 161 -11.46 -16.98 -6.04
CA LYS A 161 -12.41 -18.08 -5.75
C LYS A 161 -13.76 -17.81 -6.40
N ASN A 162 -14.22 -16.56 -6.34
CA ASN A 162 -15.51 -16.14 -6.89
C ASN A 162 -15.39 -15.47 -8.28
N GLY A 163 -14.17 -15.25 -8.78
CA GLY A 163 -13.92 -14.58 -10.06
C GLY A 163 -14.40 -13.13 -10.08
N SER A 164 -14.25 -12.41 -8.98
CA SER A 164 -14.83 -11.06 -8.81
C SER A 164 -13.78 -9.99 -8.45
N ILE A 165 -14.08 -8.75 -8.83
CA ILE A 165 -13.29 -7.57 -8.46
C ILE A 165 -14.24 -6.55 -7.84
N ALA A 166 -13.92 -6.09 -6.63
CA ALA A 166 -14.66 -5.04 -5.93
C ALA A 166 -13.75 -3.82 -5.70
N LEU A 167 -14.27 -2.65 -6.06
CA LEU A 167 -13.68 -1.34 -5.80
C LEU A 167 -14.67 -0.54 -4.96
N ASP A 168 -14.27 -0.16 -3.76
CA ASP A 168 -15.08 0.69 -2.87
C ASP A 168 -14.32 1.97 -2.55
N ALA A 169 -15.02 3.10 -2.64
CA ALA A 169 -14.51 4.42 -2.32
C ALA A 169 -15.59 5.22 -1.60
N GLU A 170 -15.25 5.77 -0.44
CA GLU A 170 -16.22 6.46 0.42
C GLU A 170 -16.82 7.74 -0.20
N LYS A 171 -16.14 8.34 -1.19
CA LYS A 171 -16.50 9.65 -1.76
C LYS A 171 -16.69 9.64 -3.27
N GLU A 172 -15.68 9.18 -4.01
CA GLU A 172 -15.66 9.20 -5.48
C GLU A 172 -14.78 8.06 -6.02
N LEU A 173 -15.26 7.40 -7.09
CA LEU A 173 -14.50 6.45 -7.89
C LEU A 173 -14.46 6.93 -9.34
N THR A 174 -13.24 7.20 -9.83
CA THR A 174 -13.01 7.75 -11.18
C THR A 174 -12.06 6.85 -11.98
N LEU A 175 -12.51 6.41 -13.17
CA LEU A 175 -11.69 5.77 -14.20
C LEU A 175 -11.36 6.81 -15.27
N HIS A 176 -10.09 7.15 -15.46
CA HIS A 176 -9.68 8.29 -16.30
C HIS A 176 -8.58 7.93 -17.32
N CYS A 177 -8.71 8.44 -18.54
CA CYS A 177 -7.66 8.39 -19.57
C CYS A 177 -7.76 9.61 -20.49
N GLY A 178 -6.77 10.51 -20.42
CA GLY A 178 -6.72 11.72 -21.26
C GLY A 178 -7.88 12.68 -21.00
N ASN A 179 -8.84 12.74 -21.93
CA ASN A 179 -10.06 13.58 -21.83
C ASN A 179 -11.34 12.73 -21.68
N SER A 180 -11.20 11.47 -21.28
CA SER A 180 -12.32 10.55 -21.07
C SER A 180 -12.35 10.09 -19.62
N SER A 181 -13.55 10.00 -19.05
CA SER A 181 -13.75 9.57 -17.67
C SER A 181 -15.05 8.80 -17.45
N ILE A 182 -15.05 7.95 -16.43
CA ILE A 182 -16.24 7.39 -15.78
C ILE A 182 -16.12 7.74 -14.31
N THR A 183 -17.05 8.53 -13.77
CA THR A 183 -17.02 8.98 -12.38
C THR A 183 -18.31 8.57 -11.68
N MET A 184 -18.16 7.95 -10.50
CA MET A 184 -19.24 7.59 -9.59
C MET A 184 -19.02 8.31 -8.26
N LYS A 185 -20.07 8.92 -7.68
CA LYS A 185 -19.97 9.68 -6.43
C LYS A 185 -20.86 9.12 -5.33
N LYS A 186 -20.56 9.48 -4.09
CA LYS A 186 -21.33 9.10 -2.88
C LYS A 186 -22.82 9.44 -2.94
N ASP A 187 -23.20 10.47 -3.69
CA ASP A 187 -24.61 10.86 -3.88
C ASP A 187 -25.36 9.99 -4.89
N GLY A 188 -24.70 8.99 -5.49
CA GLY A 188 -25.26 8.09 -6.49
C GLY A 188 -25.17 8.62 -7.92
N SER A 189 -24.57 9.80 -8.15
CA SER A 189 -24.35 10.32 -9.51
C SER A 189 -23.30 9.50 -10.25
N ILE A 190 -23.58 9.21 -11.52
CA ILE A 190 -22.69 8.51 -12.45
C ILE A 190 -22.56 9.37 -13.71
N THR A 191 -21.33 9.73 -14.08
CA THR A 191 -21.04 10.55 -15.26
C THR A 191 -20.07 9.83 -16.18
N LEU A 192 -20.38 9.80 -17.48
CA LEU A 192 -19.50 9.29 -18.52
C LEU A 192 -19.15 10.44 -19.46
N GLU A 193 -17.88 10.82 -19.50
CA GLU A 193 -17.39 11.92 -20.33
C GLU A 193 -16.40 11.41 -21.37
N GLY A 194 -16.46 11.98 -22.57
CA GLY A 194 -15.51 11.68 -23.63
C GLY A 194 -15.83 12.43 -24.92
N LYS A 195 -14.81 12.68 -25.73
CA LYS A 195 -14.94 13.38 -27.02
C LYS A 195 -15.86 12.63 -28.00
N ASN A 196 -15.79 11.31 -28.01
CA ASN A 196 -16.60 10.42 -28.85
C ASN A 196 -17.12 9.26 -28.01
N LEU A 197 -18.43 9.21 -27.75
CA LEU A 197 -19.09 8.10 -27.05
C LEU A 197 -19.84 7.23 -28.07
N GLN A 198 -19.48 5.95 -28.17
CA GLN A 198 -20.14 4.98 -29.06
C GLN A 198 -20.63 3.78 -28.24
N ILE A 199 -21.92 3.46 -28.36
CA ILE A 199 -22.54 2.29 -27.72
C ILE A 199 -22.92 1.32 -28.84
N LYS A 200 -22.28 0.14 -28.88
CA LYS A 200 -22.56 -0.94 -29.83
C LYS A 200 -22.85 -2.22 -29.06
N GLY A 201 -24.03 -2.80 -29.28
CA GLY A 201 -24.48 -4.02 -28.62
C GLY A 201 -25.60 -4.66 -29.41
N GLN A 202 -25.96 -5.91 -29.08
CA GLN A 202 -27.10 -6.60 -29.69
C GLN A 202 -28.43 -5.97 -29.25
N THR A 203 -28.50 -5.54 -27.99
CA THR A 203 -29.67 -4.92 -27.37
C THR A 203 -29.21 -3.72 -26.53
N LEU A 204 -30.00 -2.64 -26.52
CA LEU A 204 -29.86 -1.52 -25.60
C LEU A 204 -31.24 -1.21 -24.99
N THR A 205 -31.33 -1.25 -23.67
CA THR A 205 -32.53 -0.89 -22.91
C THR A 205 -32.22 0.28 -21.98
N SER A 206 -33.09 1.28 -21.94
CA SER A 206 -32.96 2.44 -21.04
C SER A 206 -34.31 2.74 -20.41
N GLU A 207 -34.38 2.62 -19.08
CA GLU A 207 -35.59 2.84 -18.29
C GLU A 207 -35.27 3.84 -17.18
N THR A 208 -36.11 4.88 -17.03
CA THR A 208 -35.98 5.91 -15.99
C THR A 208 -37.34 6.14 -15.32
N LYS A 209 -37.33 6.55 -14.05
CA LYS A 209 -38.56 6.80 -13.27
C LYS A 209 -39.15 8.19 -13.44
N MET A 210 -38.32 9.16 -13.82
CA MET A 210 -38.70 10.57 -13.96
C MET A 210 -38.51 10.99 -15.42
N ASP A 211 -37.35 11.55 -15.74
CA ASP A 211 -37.09 12.12 -17.05
C ASP A 211 -35.88 11.48 -17.73
N THR A 212 -35.91 11.48 -19.06
CA THR A 212 -34.76 11.19 -19.92
C THR A 212 -34.62 12.32 -20.92
N LYS A 213 -33.42 12.92 -21.03
CA LYS A 213 -33.14 14.03 -21.94
C LYS A 213 -32.04 13.67 -22.94
N PHE A 214 -32.37 13.77 -24.23
CA PHE A 214 -31.39 13.73 -25.32
C PHE A 214 -31.23 15.13 -25.89
N SER A 215 -30.03 15.70 -25.81
CA SER A 215 -29.71 17.02 -26.36
C SER A 215 -28.43 16.97 -27.18
N GLY A 216 -28.49 17.51 -28.39
CA GLY A 216 -27.36 17.67 -29.28
C GLY A 216 -27.74 18.59 -30.43
N GLN A 217 -26.75 19.06 -31.19
CA GLN A 217 -27.02 19.89 -32.38
C GLN A 217 -27.80 19.10 -33.46
N LYS A 218 -27.62 17.78 -33.50
CA LYS A 218 -28.34 16.86 -34.39
C LYS A 218 -28.66 15.58 -33.61
N LEU A 219 -29.90 15.12 -33.71
CA LEU A 219 -30.33 13.82 -33.22
C LEU A 219 -30.79 12.99 -34.42
N LYS A 220 -30.22 11.80 -34.61
CA LYS A 220 -30.56 10.88 -35.69
C LYS A 220 -30.99 9.55 -35.09
N LEU A 221 -32.21 9.12 -35.38
CA LEU A 221 -32.77 7.85 -34.93
C LEU A 221 -33.12 7.03 -36.17
N GLU A 222 -32.47 5.89 -36.35
CA GLU A 222 -32.66 5.01 -37.50
C GLU A 222 -32.84 3.57 -37.03
N ALA A 223 -33.88 2.92 -37.53
CA ALA A 223 -34.08 1.48 -37.38
C ALA A 223 -34.36 0.86 -38.74
N LYS A 224 -33.91 -0.39 -38.93
CA LYS A 224 -34.08 -1.11 -40.21
C LYS A 224 -35.47 -1.70 -40.40
N LEU A 225 -36.14 -2.05 -39.30
CA LEU A 225 -37.46 -2.70 -39.32
C LEU A 225 -38.53 -1.74 -38.82
N ASP A 226 -38.42 -1.29 -37.57
CA ASP A 226 -39.43 -0.48 -36.92
C ASP A 226 -38.86 0.52 -35.90
N VAL A 227 -39.56 1.64 -35.74
CA VAL A 227 -39.38 2.58 -34.63
C VAL A 227 -40.74 2.74 -33.97
N ALA A 228 -40.82 2.47 -32.66
CA ALA A 228 -42.04 2.66 -31.89
C ALA A 228 -41.84 3.73 -30.80
N VAL A 229 -42.71 4.76 -30.79
CA VAL A 229 -42.74 5.79 -29.74
C VAL A 229 -44.13 5.78 -29.11
N LYS A 230 -44.20 5.51 -27.81
CA LYS A 230 -45.46 5.44 -27.05
C LYS A 230 -45.38 6.35 -25.83
N GLY A 231 -46.44 7.11 -25.57
CA GLY A 231 -46.61 7.90 -24.36
C GLY A 231 -48.01 7.68 -23.81
N ASN A 232 -48.12 7.28 -22.54
CA ASN A 232 -49.42 6.93 -21.92
C ASN A 232 -50.37 8.13 -21.87
N SER A 233 -49.85 9.31 -21.54
CA SER A 233 -50.63 10.56 -21.50
C SER A 233 -50.62 11.32 -22.84
N GLY A 234 -49.72 10.96 -23.75
CA GLY A 234 -49.55 11.61 -25.04
C GLY A 234 -48.09 11.68 -25.48
N VAL A 235 -47.89 12.03 -26.75
CA VAL A 235 -46.58 12.29 -27.35
C VAL A 235 -46.63 13.68 -27.98
N LYS A 236 -45.70 14.56 -27.59
CA LYS A 236 -45.61 15.93 -28.15
C LYS A 236 -44.36 16.03 -29.03
N ILE A 237 -44.58 16.37 -30.30
CA ILE A 237 -43.52 16.65 -31.28
C ILE A 237 -43.70 18.10 -31.73
N SER A 238 -42.65 18.90 -31.63
CA SER A 238 -42.69 20.32 -32.01
C SER A 238 -41.35 20.79 -32.55
N ALA A 239 -41.39 21.60 -33.60
CA ALA A 239 -40.25 22.35 -34.12
C ALA A 239 -40.56 23.85 -34.11
N SER A 240 -39.55 24.70 -33.93
CA SER A 240 -39.68 26.15 -34.12
C SER A 240 -39.85 26.52 -35.60
N GLY A 241 -39.31 25.69 -36.50
CA GLY A 241 -39.53 25.75 -37.94
C GLY A 241 -40.53 24.69 -38.41
N ILE A 242 -40.20 24.02 -39.51
CA ILE A 242 -41.07 23.02 -40.14
C ILE A 242 -40.91 21.66 -39.45
N THR A 243 -42.03 21.00 -39.17
CA THR A 243 -42.07 19.57 -38.84
C THR A 243 -42.50 18.81 -40.10
N GLU A 244 -41.66 17.92 -40.61
CA GLU A 244 -41.96 17.11 -41.81
C GLU A 244 -42.21 15.65 -41.41
N VAL A 245 -43.32 15.08 -41.91
CA VAL A 245 -43.70 13.68 -41.70
C VAL A 245 -43.97 13.06 -43.06
N GLN A 246 -43.14 12.09 -43.46
CA GLN A 246 -43.25 11.40 -44.74
C GLN A 246 -43.42 9.89 -44.51
N GLY A 247 -44.26 9.27 -45.34
CA GLY A 247 -44.46 7.82 -45.35
C GLY A 247 -45.34 7.40 -46.53
N GLY A 248 -45.21 6.15 -46.98
CA GLY A 248 -46.08 5.63 -48.06
C GLY A 248 -47.56 5.67 -47.71
N LEU A 249 -47.89 5.58 -46.41
CA LEU A 249 -49.21 5.84 -45.85
C LEU A 249 -49.06 6.49 -44.47
N VAL A 250 -49.68 7.65 -44.25
CA VAL A 250 -49.71 8.33 -42.96
C VAL A 250 -51.14 8.30 -42.44
N LYS A 251 -51.40 7.56 -41.37
CA LYS A 251 -52.69 7.53 -40.69
C LYS A 251 -52.65 8.47 -39.49
N LEU A 252 -53.51 9.47 -39.49
CA LEU A 252 -53.75 10.37 -38.36
C LEU A 252 -55.10 10.00 -37.74
N GLY A 253 -55.17 9.85 -36.43
CA GLY A 253 -56.36 9.45 -35.70
C GLY A 253 -56.23 9.74 -34.22
#